data_AF-A0A091ELG8-F1
#
_entry.id   AF-A0A091ELG8-F1
#
_cell.length_a   1.000
_cell.length_b   1.000
_cell.length_c   1.000
_cell.angle_alpha   90.00
_cell.angle_beta   90.00
_cell.angle_gamma   90.00
#
_symmetry.space_group_name_H-M   'P 1'
#
loop_
_entity.id
_entity.type
_entity.pdbx_description
1 polymer ?
#
loop_
_entity_poly.entity_id
_entity_poly.type
_entity_poly.pdbx_seq_one_letter_code
_entity_poly.pdbx_strand_id
1 'polypeptide(L)'
;KNQRVCHAAARLGLGSLWEEFNRLGTEMIVTKAGRRMFPTFQVKLSGLDPLADYVLLMDFIPLDDKRYRWGRGDGGWAMGGYSAPLPGGVLPPPLSRPQIILNSMHRYQPRFHVVFVDPRRDSERFAHQNFKSFSFPETQFMAVTAYQNHRITQLKIASNPFAKGFRDGDPEPW
;
A
#
# COMPACT_ATOMS: atom_id res chain seq x y z
N LYS A 1 6.86 -24.14 -7.99
CA LYS A 1 7.15 -22.71 -8.28
C LYS A 1 8.24 -22.66 -9.33
N ASN A 2 8.10 -21.83 -10.36
CA ASN A 2 9.05 -21.70 -11.47
C ASN A 2 10.43 -21.25 -10.94
N GLN A 3 11.50 -21.91 -11.41
CA GLN A 3 12.88 -21.60 -11.00
C GLN A 3 13.29 -20.15 -11.31
N ARG A 4 12.73 -19.53 -12.36
CA ARG A 4 13.03 -18.15 -12.77
C ARG A 4 12.55 -17.09 -11.78
N VAL A 5 11.63 -17.43 -10.87
CA VAL A 5 11.14 -16.54 -9.80
C VAL A 5 11.46 -17.05 -8.40
N CYS A 6 11.99 -18.27 -8.25
CA CYS A 6 12.19 -18.86 -6.94
C CYS A 6 13.27 -18.11 -6.13
N HIS A 7 14.32 -17.66 -6.80
CA HIS A 7 15.43 -16.89 -6.23
C HIS A 7 15.15 -15.40 -6.10
N ALA A 8 14.03 -14.90 -6.65
CA ALA A 8 13.68 -13.50 -6.55
C ALA A 8 13.56 -13.08 -5.08
N ALA A 9 14.25 -12.03 -4.69
CA ALA A 9 14.23 -11.45 -3.35
C ALA A 9 13.90 -9.97 -3.45
N ALA A 10 13.10 -9.49 -2.50
CA ALA A 10 12.63 -8.11 -2.42
C ALA A 10 13.02 -7.51 -1.07
N ARG A 11 13.55 -6.29 -1.08
CA ARG A 11 13.83 -5.52 0.14
C ARG A 11 13.08 -4.21 0.09
N LEU A 12 12.36 -3.88 1.17
CA LEU A 12 11.63 -2.63 1.30
C LEU A 12 12.62 -1.45 1.41
N GLY A 13 12.42 -0.44 0.57
CA GLY A 13 13.08 0.86 0.70
C GLY A 13 12.40 1.71 1.77
N LEU A 14 13.15 2.63 2.38
CA LEU A 14 12.65 3.49 3.47
C LEU A 14 12.11 2.69 4.68
N GLY A 15 12.68 1.51 4.96
CA GLY A 15 12.21 0.63 6.04
C GLY A 15 12.06 1.32 7.39
N SER A 16 13.05 2.11 7.81
CA SER A 16 12.99 2.86 9.08
C SER A 16 11.82 3.84 9.14
N LEU A 17 11.50 4.52 8.04
CA LEU A 17 10.36 5.44 7.97
C LEU A 17 9.04 4.66 7.99
N TRP A 18 8.95 3.53 7.29
CA TRP A 18 7.79 2.64 7.36
C TRP A 18 7.56 2.13 8.78
N GLU A 19 8.60 1.74 9.50
CA GLU A 19 8.51 1.32 10.90
C GLU A 19 8.01 2.45 11.82
N GLU A 20 8.45 3.69 11.60
CA GLU A 20 7.96 4.86 12.34
C GLU A 20 6.45 5.06 12.15
N PHE A 21 5.97 5.00 10.90
CA PHE A 21 4.54 5.08 10.61
C PHE A 21 3.78 3.90 11.20
N ASN A 22 4.32 2.68 11.09
CA ASN A 22 3.70 1.46 11.58
C ASN A 22 3.48 1.51 13.11
N ARG A 23 4.47 2.01 13.88
CA ARG A 23 4.35 2.18 15.34
C ARG A 23 3.20 3.10 15.75
N LEU A 24 2.83 4.05 14.90
CA LEU A 24 1.75 5.00 15.15
C LEU A 24 0.40 4.55 14.55
N GLY A 25 0.38 3.44 13.80
CA GLY A 25 -0.74 2.98 13.00
C GLY A 25 -0.85 3.79 11.71
N THR A 26 -0.14 3.36 10.66
CA THR A 26 -0.08 4.06 9.37
C THR A 26 -1.47 4.38 8.82
N GLU A 27 -1.67 5.62 8.38
CA GLU A 27 -2.90 6.04 7.69
C GLU A 27 -2.58 6.51 6.27
N MET A 28 -3.45 6.16 5.33
CA MET A 28 -3.39 6.58 3.92
C MET A 28 -4.69 7.26 3.51
N ILE A 29 -4.57 8.45 2.94
CA ILE A 29 -5.72 9.23 2.47
C ILE A 29 -6.27 8.62 1.17
N VAL A 30 -7.57 8.33 1.14
CA VAL A 30 -8.32 7.93 -0.06
C VAL A 30 -9.19 9.08 -0.55
N THR A 31 -9.18 9.35 -1.85
CA THR A 31 -9.97 10.42 -2.48
C THR A 31 -10.58 9.95 -3.80
N LYS A 32 -11.64 10.62 -4.27
CA LYS A 32 -12.27 10.33 -5.58
C LYS A 32 -11.31 10.50 -6.77
N ALA A 33 -10.43 11.49 -6.71
CA ALA A 33 -9.45 11.76 -7.77
C ALA A 33 -8.21 10.86 -7.68
N GLY A 34 -8.08 10.07 -6.62
CA GLY A 34 -6.87 9.33 -6.27
C GLY A 34 -5.90 10.15 -5.44
N ARG A 35 -5.07 9.44 -4.67
CA ARG A 35 -4.02 10.01 -3.83
C ARG A 35 -2.80 9.10 -3.87
N ARG A 36 -1.60 9.71 -3.89
CA ARG A 36 -0.34 8.95 -3.81
C ARG A 36 -0.08 8.51 -2.37
N MET A 37 0.41 7.28 -2.20
CA MET A 37 0.87 6.79 -0.90
C MET A 37 2.07 7.60 -0.41
N PHE A 38 2.11 7.81 0.89
CA PHE A 38 3.31 8.28 1.59
C PHE A 38 3.44 7.50 2.91
N PRO A 39 4.60 6.94 3.29
CA PRO A 39 5.80 6.82 2.47
C PRO A 39 5.52 6.10 1.15
N THR A 40 6.34 6.35 0.14
CA THR A 40 6.19 5.64 -1.14
C THR A 40 6.62 4.19 -0.96
N PHE A 41 5.84 3.26 -1.51
CA PHE A 41 6.20 1.85 -1.52
C PHE A 41 7.33 1.63 -2.54
N GLN A 42 8.56 1.47 -2.05
CA GLN A 42 9.74 1.28 -2.87
C GLN A 42 10.33 -0.10 -2.56
N VAL A 43 10.72 -0.84 -3.60
CA VAL A 43 11.29 -2.19 -3.42
C VAL A 43 12.55 -2.32 -4.26
N LYS A 44 13.61 -2.86 -3.66
CA LYS A 44 14.81 -3.30 -4.37
C LYS A 44 14.72 -4.80 -4.64
N LEU A 45 14.79 -5.19 -5.91
CA LEU A 45 14.73 -6.57 -6.35
C LEU A 45 16.14 -7.13 -6.58
N SER A 46 16.28 -8.44 -6.34
CA SER A 46 17.52 -9.20 -6.55
C SER A 46 17.19 -10.66 -6.86
N GLY A 47 18.14 -11.41 -7.42
CA GLY A 47 17.94 -12.83 -7.74
C GLY A 47 16.97 -13.11 -8.90
N LEU A 48 16.73 -12.10 -9.76
CA LEU A 48 16.02 -12.26 -11.03
C LEU A 48 17.01 -12.63 -12.13
N ASP A 49 16.53 -13.36 -13.12
CA ASP A 49 17.29 -13.66 -14.33
C ASP A 49 17.31 -12.43 -15.25
N PRO A 50 18.47 -11.84 -15.56
CA PRO A 50 18.56 -10.63 -16.38
C PRO A 50 18.11 -10.81 -17.84
N LEU A 51 17.97 -12.05 -18.31
CA LEU A 51 17.55 -12.36 -19.69
C LEU A 51 16.05 -12.65 -19.82
N ALA A 52 15.31 -12.62 -18.71
CA ALA A 52 13.89 -12.92 -18.67
C ALA A 52 13.04 -11.66 -18.55
N ASP A 53 11.86 -11.69 -19.15
CA ASP A 53 10.86 -10.63 -19.01
C ASP A 53 9.99 -10.86 -17.78
N TYR A 54 9.73 -9.78 -17.05
CA TYR A 54 8.91 -9.78 -15.86
C TYR A 54 7.88 -8.65 -15.86
N VAL A 55 6.70 -8.94 -15.33
CA VAL A 55 5.68 -7.95 -14.98
C VAL A 55 5.67 -7.75 -13.47
N LEU A 56 5.66 -6.50 -13.04
CA LEU A 56 5.53 -6.13 -11.64
C LEU A 56 4.10 -5.68 -11.37
N LEU A 57 3.44 -6.29 -10.39
CA LEU A 57 2.07 -5.96 -10.00
C LEU A 57 2.03 -5.62 -8.51
N MET A 58 1.03 -4.82 -8.13
CA MET A 58 0.76 -4.51 -6.73
C MET A 58 -0.75 -4.66 -6.49
N ASP A 59 -1.12 -5.37 -5.43
CA ASP A 59 -2.48 -5.47 -4.93
C ASP A 59 -2.55 -5.01 -3.46
N PHE A 60 -3.77 -4.92 -2.93
CA PHE A 60 -4.02 -4.64 -1.52
C PHE A 60 -5.04 -5.65 -1.00
N ILE A 61 -4.63 -6.42 0.00
CA ILE A 61 -5.54 -7.37 0.65
C ILE A 61 -6.16 -6.70 1.90
N PRO A 62 -7.48 -6.81 2.11
CA PRO A 62 -8.07 -6.45 3.40
C PRO A 62 -7.52 -7.40 4.48
N LEU A 63 -7.19 -6.86 5.65
CA LEU A 63 -6.70 -7.66 6.79
C LEU A 63 -7.83 -8.32 7.59
N ASP A 64 -9.04 -7.75 7.50
CA ASP A 64 -10.25 -8.24 8.16
C ASP A 64 -11.49 -7.63 7.50
N ASP A 65 -12.66 -8.16 7.88
CA ASP A 65 -13.99 -7.67 7.48
C ASP A 65 -14.56 -6.68 8.52
N LYS A 66 -13.70 -5.93 9.22
CA LYS A 66 -14.11 -4.99 10.27
C LYS A 66 -14.00 -3.57 9.76
N ARG A 67 -14.99 -2.77 10.15
CA ARG A 67 -14.95 -1.32 9.98
C ARG A 67 -14.47 -0.68 11.27
N TYR A 68 -13.39 0.07 11.19
CA TYR A 68 -12.78 0.71 12.34
C TYR A 68 -13.36 2.10 12.61
N ARG A 69 -13.20 2.57 13.84
CA ARG A 69 -13.42 3.96 14.23
C ARG A 69 -12.30 4.44 15.13
N TRP A 70 -12.01 5.74 15.07
CA TRP A 70 -11.08 6.37 16.00
C TRP A 70 -11.80 6.77 17.30
N GLY A 71 -11.26 6.38 18.44
CA GLY A 71 -11.74 6.78 19.77
C GLY A 71 -11.42 8.24 20.04
N ARG A 72 -12.44 9.04 20.37
CA ARG A 72 -12.28 10.49 20.64
C ARG A 72 -11.65 10.79 22.01
N GLY A 73 -11.63 9.84 22.94
CA GLY A 73 -11.18 10.04 24.32
C GLY A 73 -9.75 9.54 24.57
N ASP A 74 -9.54 8.24 24.39
CA ASP A 74 -8.28 7.54 24.65
C ASP A 74 -7.28 7.60 23.47
N GLY A 75 -7.74 7.97 22.28
CA GLY A 75 -6.92 8.02 21.08
C GLY A 75 -6.47 6.62 20.66
N GLY A 76 -7.33 5.92 19.91
CA GLY A 76 -7.02 4.56 19.47
C GLY A 76 -8.00 4.03 18.42
N TRP A 77 -7.56 3.00 17.71
CA TRP A 77 -8.40 2.29 16.75
C TRP A 77 -9.25 1.24 17.46
N ALA A 78 -10.57 1.41 17.42
CA ALA A 78 -11.54 0.46 17.94
C ALA A 78 -12.41 -0.12 16.82
N MET A 79 -12.93 -1.34 17.03
CA MET A 79 -13.92 -1.92 16.12
C MET A 79 -15.20 -1.06 16.19
N GLY A 80 -15.60 -0.49 15.05
CA GLY A 80 -16.83 0.29 14.93
C GLY A 80 -18.03 -0.53 14.45
N GLY A 81 -17.79 -1.75 13.96
CA GLY A 81 -18.76 -2.70 13.45
C GLY A 81 -18.14 -3.64 12.41
N TYR A 82 -18.98 -4.46 11.77
CA TYR A 82 -18.59 -5.26 10.61
C TYR A 82 -18.69 -4.44 9.32
N SER A 83 -17.86 -4.76 8.33
CA SER A 83 -17.99 -4.19 7.00
C SER A 83 -19.30 -4.67 6.37
N ALA A 84 -20.12 -3.75 5.85
CA ALA A 84 -21.17 -4.16 4.93
C ALA A 84 -20.48 -4.79 3.69
N PRO A 85 -20.96 -5.93 3.17
CA PRO A 85 -20.48 -6.44 1.89
C PRO A 85 -20.62 -5.32 0.86
N LEU A 86 -19.64 -5.18 -0.03
CA LEU A 86 -19.76 -4.27 -1.16
C LEU A 86 -21.12 -4.57 -1.84
N PRO A 87 -22.02 -3.58 -1.99
CA PRO A 87 -23.30 -3.82 -2.62
C PRO A 87 -23.04 -4.47 -3.99
N GLY A 88 -23.65 -5.64 -4.19
CA GLY A 88 -23.24 -6.60 -5.21
C GLY A 88 -22.92 -5.98 -6.57
N GLY A 89 -21.70 -6.22 -7.04
CA GLY A 89 -21.38 -6.34 -8.46
C GLY A 89 -21.34 -5.07 -9.32
N VAL A 90 -21.70 -3.89 -8.82
CA VAL A 90 -21.52 -2.66 -9.60
C VAL A 90 -20.07 -2.20 -9.46
N LEU A 91 -19.19 -2.76 -10.29
CA LEU A 91 -17.90 -2.13 -10.55
C LEU A 91 -18.19 -0.67 -10.97
N PRO A 92 -17.56 0.33 -10.35
CA PRO A 92 -17.70 1.70 -10.83
C PRO A 92 -17.31 1.74 -12.31
N PRO A 93 -17.92 2.65 -13.10
CA PRO A 93 -17.58 2.78 -14.51
C PRO A 93 -16.06 2.83 -14.67
N PRO A 94 -15.50 2.20 -15.71
CA PRO A 94 -14.06 2.06 -15.87
C PRO A 94 -13.40 3.43 -15.72
N LEU A 95 -12.56 3.55 -14.69
CA LEU A 95 -11.82 4.76 -14.45
C LEU A 95 -10.92 4.99 -15.67
N SER A 96 -10.86 6.23 -16.15
CA SER A 96 -9.98 6.62 -17.26
C SER A 96 -8.49 6.41 -16.97
N ARG A 97 -8.15 6.12 -15.71
CA ARG A 97 -6.81 5.73 -15.25
C ARG A 97 -6.93 4.53 -14.30
N PRO A 98 -6.03 3.54 -14.39
CA PRO A 98 -5.98 2.46 -13.42
C PRO A 98 -5.71 3.06 -12.03
N GLN A 99 -6.69 2.94 -11.14
CA GLN A 99 -6.60 3.33 -9.73
C GLN A 99 -7.10 2.17 -8.89
N ILE A 100 -6.49 2.00 -7.73
CA ILE A 100 -6.90 0.97 -6.78
C ILE A 100 -7.93 1.59 -5.84
N ILE A 101 -9.10 0.95 -5.76
CA ILE A 101 -10.23 1.39 -4.95
C ILE A 101 -10.15 0.70 -3.60
N LEU A 102 -10.16 1.49 -2.52
CA LEU A 102 -10.09 1.02 -1.14
C LEU A 102 -11.26 1.60 -0.35
N ASN A 103 -11.81 0.80 0.56
CA ASN A 103 -12.86 1.25 1.47
C ASN A 103 -12.22 2.03 2.63
N SER A 104 -12.74 3.23 2.90
CA SER A 104 -12.32 4.01 4.06
C SER A 104 -12.63 3.26 5.36
N MET A 105 -11.81 3.48 6.38
CA MET A 105 -11.86 2.88 7.72
C MET A 105 -11.65 1.35 7.74
N HIS A 106 -10.90 0.83 6.78
CA HIS A 106 -10.49 -0.58 6.71
C HIS A 106 -8.96 -0.70 6.66
N ARG A 107 -8.46 -1.82 7.17
CA ARG A 107 -7.03 -2.13 7.21
C ARG A 107 -6.62 -2.94 6.00
N TYR A 108 -5.51 -2.55 5.37
CA TYR A 108 -4.98 -3.20 4.18
C TYR A 108 -3.52 -3.58 4.35
N GLN A 109 -3.13 -4.68 3.73
CA GLN A 109 -1.75 -5.09 3.52
C GLN A 109 -1.42 -4.96 2.03
N PRO A 110 -0.49 -4.09 1.64
CA PRO A 110 0.07 -4.09 0.29
C PRO A 110 0.77 -5.41 0.01
N ARG A 111 0.59 -5.98 -1.19
CA ARG A 111 1.45 -7.06 -1.70
C ARG A 111 2.00 -6.67 -3.05
N PHE A 112 3.24 -7.09 -3.25
CA PHE A 112 3.99 -6.85 -4.46
C PHE A 112 4.28 -8.18 -5.13
N HIS A 113 4.07 -8.27 -6.44
CA HIS A 113 4.21 -9.50 -7.20
C HIS A 113 5.23 -9.32 -8.31
N VAL A 114 6.15 -10.28 -8.40
CA VAL A 114 7.00 -10.46 -9.58
C VAL A 114 6.43 -11.62 -10.37
N VAL A 115 6.02 -11.37 -11.60
CA VAL A 115 5.44 -12.36 -12.51
C VAL A 115 6.39 -12.54 -13.69
N PHE A 116 6.89 -13.76 -13.89
CA PHE A 116 7.66 -14.12 -15.09
C PHE A 116 6.72 -14.23 -16.29
N VAL A 117 7.12 -13.60 -17.39
CA VAL A 117 6.41 -13.67 -18.67
C VAL A 117 6.90 -14.90 -19.42
N ASP A 118 6.08 -15.95 -19.45
CA ASP A 118 6.40 -17.16 -20.19
C ASP A 118 6.04 -16.97 -21.68
N PRO A 119 7.02 -17.00 -22.60
CA PRO A 119 6.77 -16.75 -24.03
C PRO A 119 6.03 -17.91 -24.72
N ARG A 120 5.81 -19.04 -24.03
CA ARG A 120 5.09 -20.19 -24.59
C ARG A 120 3.61 -19.87 -24.78
N ARG A 121 3.01 -20.45 -25.83
CA ARG A 121 1.60 -20.25 -26.19
C ARG A 121 0.60 -20.82 -25.16
N ASP A 122 1.02 -21.79 -24.35
CA ASP A 122 0.21 -22.45 -23.32
C ASP A 122 0.55 -21.96 -21.90
N SER A 123 1.21 -20.80 -21.79
CA SER A 123 1.69 -20.22 -20.53
C SER A 123 0.62 -20.06 -19.44
N GLU A 124 -0.65 -19.89 -19.82
CA GLU A 124 -1.78 -19.83 -18.88
C GLU A 124 -1.87 -21.06 -17.97
N ARG A 125 -1.52 -22.25 -18.49
CA ARG A 125 -1.54 -23.51 -17.72
C ARG A 125 -0.55 -23.48 -16.55
N PHE A 126 0.52 -22.69 -16.65
CA PHE A 126 1.59 -22.59 -15.67
C PHE A 126 1.60 -21.26 -14.92
N ALA A 127 0.62 -20.39 -15.15
CA ALA A 127 0.54 -19.05 -14.55
C ALA A 127 0.69 -19.06 -13.02
N HIS A 128 0.08 -20.05 -12.35
CA HIS A 128 0.16 -20.23 -10.89
C HIS A 128 1.58 -20.48 -10.35
N GLN A 129 2.51 -20.91 -11.21
CA GLN A 129 3.91 -21.16 -10.85
C GLN A 129 4.84 -20.01 -11.23
N ASN A 130 4.38 -19.09 -12.08
CA ASN A 130 5.18 -18.03 -12.70
C ASN A 130 5.23 -16.75 -11.87
N PHE A 131 4.73 -16.74 -10.64
CA PHE A 131 4.79 -15.55 -9.79
C PHE A 131 5.37 -15.82 -8.40
N LYS A 132 5.94 -14.76 -7.82
CA LYS A 132 6.32 -14.68 -6.42
C LYS A 132 5.77 -13.39 -5.82
N SER A 133 4.99 -13.54 -4.75
CA SER A 133 4.45 -12.43 -3.97
C SER A 133 5.34 -12.11 -2.78
N PHE A 134 5.45 -10.83 -2.46
CA PHE A 134 6.16 -10.27 -1.32
C PHE A 134 5.21 -9.36 -0.56
N SER A 135 5.28 -9.41 0.76
CA SER A 135 4.51 -8.54 1.65
C SER A 135 5.40 -8.13 2.81
N PHE A 136 5.31 -6.86 3.19
CA PHE A 136 6.07 -6.28 4.30
C PHE A 136 5.07 -5.88 5.38
N PRO A 137 5.03 -6.56 6.54
CA PRO A 137 4.03 -6.29 7.59
C PRO A 137 4.01 -4.84 8.07
N GLU A 138 5.16 -4.16 8.08
CA GLU A 138 5.32 -2.76 8.44
C GLU A 138 4.66 -1.78 7.45
N THR A 139 4.21 -2.26 6.30
CA THR A 139 3.51 -1.45 5.28
C THR A 139 1.99 -1.50 5.40
N GLN A 140 1.46 -2.19 6.43
CA GLN A 140 0.03 -2.18 6.72
C GLN A 140 -0.46 -0.76 7.03
N PHE A 141 -1.68 -0.44 6.63
CA PHE A 141 -2.26 0.87 6.87
C PHE A 141 -3.79 0.83 7.00
N MET A 142 -4.35 1.86 7.63
CA MET A 142 -5.76 2.20 7.58
C MET A 142 -6.02 3.15 6.42
N ALA A 143 -6.93 2.78 5.52
CA ALA A 143 -7.46 3.72 4.53
C ALA A 143 -8.39 4.71 5.24
N VAL A 144 -8.19 6.02 5.06
CA VAL A 144 -8.99 7.06 5.72
C VAL A 144 -9.30 8.19 4.73
N THR A 145 -10.40 8.93 4.92
CA THR A 145 -10.69 10.12 4.10
C THR A 145 -10.04 11.39 4.65
N ALA A 146 -9.70 11.38 5.93
CA ALA A 146 -8.94 12.41 6.64
C ALA A 146 -8.12 11.73 7.75
N TYR A 147 -6.97 12.30 8.11
CA TYR A 147 -6.16 11.73 9.18
C TYR A 147 -6.91 11.74 10.52
N GLN A 148 -6.80 10.66 11.28
CA GLN A 148 -7.42 10.51 12.60
C GLN A 148 -6.39 10.77 13.71
N ASN A 149 -5.22 10.14 13.62
CA ASN A 149 -4.14 10.34 14.56
C ASN A 149 -3.30 11.58 14.21
N HIS A 150 -3.34 12.62 15.05
CA HIS A 150 -2.56 13.85 14.82
C HIS A 150 -1.04 13.59 14.73
N ARG A 151 -0.53 12.56 15.40
CA ARG A 151 0.89 12.18 15.35
C ARG A 151 1.28 11.68 13.96
N ILE A 152 0.37 11.00 13.26
CA ILE A 152 0.56 10.63 11.85
C ILE A 152 0.64 11.90 11.00
N THR A 153 -0.28 12.86 11.18
CA THR A 153 -0.26 14.13 10.44
C THR A 153 1.07 14.86 10.62
N GLN A 154 1.56 14.98 11.85
CA GLN A 154 2.86 15.60 12.15
C GLN A 154 4.02 14.87 11.46
N LEU A 155 4.04 13.52 11.53
CA LEU A 155 5.08 12.73 10.88
C LEU A 155 5.03 12.86 9.34
N LYS A 156 3.83 12.93 8.74
CA LYS A 156 3.66 13.21 7.30
C LYS A 156 4.21 14.60 6.94
N ILE A 157 3.89 15.63 7.73
CA ILE A 157 4.37 17.00 7.49
C ILE A 157 5.89 17.05 7.55
N ALA A 158 6.49 16.46 8.60
CA ALA A 158 7.94 16.43 8.80
C ALA A 158 8.69 15.64 7.71
N SER A 159 8.13 14.53 7.24
CA SER A 159 8.84 13.60 6.37
C SER A 159 8.55 13.79 4.88
N ASN A 160 7.39 14.31 4.50
CA ASN A 160 6.99 14.44 3.10
C ASN A 160 7.50 15.77 2.51
N PRO A 161 8.38 15.76 1.48
CA PRO A 161 8.89 17.00 0.86
C PRO A 161 7.78 17.93 0.35
N PHE A 162 6.65 17.37 -0.10
CA PHE A 162 5.52 18.15 -0.61
C PHE A 162 4.68 18.82 0.49
N ALA A 163 4.96 18.52 1.76
CA ALA A 163 4.29 19.13 2.92
C ALA A 163 5.19 20.16 3.62
N LYS A 164 6.32 20.56 3.02
CA LYS A 164 7.28 21.49 3.62
C LYS A 164 6.65 22.81 4.07
N GLY A 165 5.70 23.36 3.30
CA GLY A 165 5.01 24.61 3.63
C GLY A 165 4.14 24.60 4.89
N PHE A 166 3.92 23.43 5.50
CA PHE A 166 3.23 23.29 6.79
C PHE A 166 4.19 23.05 7.96
N ARG A 167 5.51 23.08 7.71
CA ARG A 167 6.54 23.04 8.76
C ARG A 167 6.73 24.48 9.20
N ASP A 168 6.31 24.83 10.40
CA ASP A 168 6.53 26.17 10.94
C ASP A 168 8.04 26.49 10.96
N GLY A 169 8.45 27.60 10.34
CA GLY A 169 9.71 28.29 10.64
C GLY A 169 11.00 27.88 9.90
N ASP A 170 11.01 27.78 8.56
CA ASP A 170 12.26 28.09 7.85
C ASP A 170 12.36 29.63 7.78
N PRO A 171 13.27 30.31 8.51
CA PRO A 171 13.56 31.70 8.21
C PRO A 171 14.08 31.74 6.76
N GLU A 172 13.48 32.58 5.91
CA GLU A 172 14.07 32.89 4.62
C GLU A 172 15.54 33.32 4.83
N PRO A 173 16.50 32.78 4.07
CA PRO A 173 17.81 33.40 4.02
C PRO A 173 17.63 34.78 3.37
N TRP A 174 17.93 35.82 4.16
CA TRP A 174 17.88 37.23 3.81
C TRP A 174 18.40 37.56 2.41
#